data_AF-A0A285MEC3-F1
#
_entry.id   AF-A0A285MEC3-F1
#
_cell.length_a   1.000
_cell.length_b   1.000
_cell.length_c   1.000
_cell.angle_alpha   90.00
_cell.angle_beta   90.00
_cell.angle_gamma   90.00
#
_symmetry.space_group_name_H-M   'P 1'
#
loop_
_entity.id
_entity.type
_entity.pdbx_description
1 polymer ?
#
loop_
_entity_poly.entity_id
_entity_poly.type
_entity_poly.pdbx_seq_one_letter_code
_entity_poly.pdbx_strand_id
1 'polypeptide(L)'
;MHFAQIAHLVQSLPQSPVFSGDLLSIDACPTGPGVYILGLRLSQPIDIARPKPVQVPAGLYAYSGTARGPGGLRSRLARHLAQDKKPRWHIDQLTTNASVDRFAWGWISGTECDMIRVLEQNAATHHALPGFGSSDCKHCTSHFLGFDY
;
A
#
# COMPACT_ATOMS: atom_id res chain seq x y z
N MET A 1 17.50 -1.22 -4.70
CA MET A 1 16.54 -0.93 -3.60
C MET A 1 15.27 -1.73 -3.84
N HIS A 2 14.72 -2.41 -2.82
CA HIS A 2 13.60 -3.37 -2.98
C HIS A 2 12.33 -2.78 -3.62
N PHE A 3 12.19 -1.45 -3.64
CA PHE A 3 11.00 -0.73 -4.10
C PHE A 3 11.25 0.19 -5.32
N ALA A 4 12.34 -0.01 -6.06
CA ALA A 4 12.74 0.92 -7.12
C ALA A 4 11.67 1.09 -8.23
N GLN A 5 11.00 0.01 -8.64
CA GLN A 5 9.93 0.06 -9.64
C GLN A 5 8.75 0.93 -9.16
N ILE A 6 8.30 0.73 -7.92
CA ILE A 6 7.21 1.54 -7.34
C ILE A 6 7.68 2.99 -7.17
N ALA A 7 8.90 3.21 -6.68
CA ALA A 7 9.44 4.56 -6.51
C ALA A 7 9.50 5.33 -7.84
N HIS A 8 9.86 4.66 -8.93
CA HIS A 8 9.89 5.27 -10.26
C HIS A 8 8.48 5.65 -10.74
N LEU A 9 7.48 4.80 -10.52
CA LEU A 9 6.08 5.14 -10.84
C LEU A 9 5.52 6.23 -9.94
N VAL A 10 5.91 6.25 -8.67
CA VAL A 10 5.52 7.32 -7.76
C VAL A 10 6.07 8.68 -8.22
N GLN A 11 7.24 8.70 -8.87
CA GLN A 11 7.79 9.93 -9.45
C GLN A 11 7.02 10.44 -10.66
N SER A 12 6.23 9.61 -11.35
CA SER A 12 5.38 10.05 -12.46
C SER A 12 4.04 10.62 -12.01
N LEU A 13 3.71 10.54 -10.70
CA LEU A 13 2.52 11.18 -10.16
C LEU A 13 2.62 12.71 -10.23
N PRO A 14 1.51 13.44 -10.46
CA PRO A 14 1.53 14.89 -10.67
C PRO A 14 2.12 15.69 -9.50
N GLN A 15 2.06 15.13 -8.29
CA GLN A 15 2.55 15.75 -7.07
C GLN A 15 3.57 14.82 -6.42
N SER A 16 4.68 15.40 -5.96
CA SER A 16 5.63 14.67 -5.12
C SER A 16 5.00 14.32 -3.77
N PRO A 17 5.32 13.15 -3.20
CA PRO A 17 4.83 12.77 -1.90
C PRO A 17 5.39 13.70 -0.81
N VAL A 18 4.54 14.03 0.17
CA VAL A 18 4.94 14.78 1.38
C VAL A 18 5.68 13.91 2.41
N PHE A 19 5.62 12.58 2.23
CA PHE A 19 6.34 11.61 3.03
C PHE A 19 6.79 10.44 2.16
N SER A 20 8.01 9.96 2.33
CA SER A 20 8.52 8.74 1.70
C SER A 20 9.46 8.06 2.67
N GLY A 21 9.09 6.87 3.15
CA GLY A 21 9.86 6.24 4.20
C GLY A 21 9.28 4.96 4.77
N ASP A 22 10.03 4.39 5.71
CA ASP A 22 9.65 3.24 6.52
C ASP A 22 9.28 3.65 7.96
N LEU A 23 9.14 2.66 8.84
CA LEU A 23 8.76 2.89 10.24
C LEU A 23 9.79 3.75 11.00
N LEU A 24 11.09 3.67 10.67
CA LEU A 24 12.13 4.42 11.36
C LEU A 24 12.03 5.93 11.09
N SER A 25 11.49 6.28 9.92
CA SER A 25 11.30 7.67 9.49
C SER A 25 9.91 8.23 9.76
N ILE A 26 9.02 7.45 10.39
CA ILE A 26 7.58 7.76 10.43
C ILE A 26 7.25 9.07 11.15
N ASP A 27 8.09 9.52 12.07
CA ASP A 27 7.89 10.76 12.81
C ASP A 27 7.95 12.01 11.92
N ALA A 28 8.61 11.90 10.76
CA ALA A 28 8.62 12.95 9.73
C ALA A 28 7.30 13.02 8.93
N CYS A 29 6.41 12.02 9.05
CA CYS A 29 5.14 11.99 8.34
C CYS A 29 4.13 12.99 8.95
N PRO A 30 3.40 13.79 8.15
CA PRO A 30 2.41 14.72 8.67
C PRO A 30 1.23 13.99 9.35
N THR A 31 0.64 14.63 10.36
CA THR A 31 -0.56 14.15 11.08
C THR A 31 -1.88 14.50 10.40
N GLY A 32 -1.82 15.24 9.28
CA GLY A 32 -3.00 15.62 8.51
C GLY A 32 -3.62 14.44 7.75
N PRO A 33 -4.86 14.59 7.28
CA PRO A 33 -5.47 13.61 6.41
C PRO A 33 -4.73 13.49 5.08
N GLY A 34 -4.90 12.38 4.38
CA GLY A 34 -4.28 12.18 3.08
C GLY A 34 -4.56 10.84 2.44
N VAL A 35 -3.83 10.58 1.36
CA VAL A 35 -3.80 9.32 0.61
C VAL A 35 -2.36 8.80 0.60
N TYR A 36 -2.18 7.48 0.51
CA TYR A 36 -0.87 6.86 0.49
C TYR A 36 -0.81 5.66 -0.45
N ILE A 37 0.41 5.35 -0.87
CA ILE A 37 0.79 4.07 -1.47
C ILE A 37 1.71 3.38 -0.46
N LEU A 38 1.40 2.12 -0.16
CA LEU A 38 2.23 1.22 0.62
C LEU A 38 2.85 0.18 -0.30
N GLY A 39 4.17 0.22 -0.45
CA GLY A 39 4.95 -0.81 -1.12
C GLY A 39 5.20 -1.99 -0.19
N LEU A 40 5.06 -3.20 -0.73
CA LEU A 40 5.25 -4.46 -0.02
C LEU A 40 6.13 -5.38 -0.86
N ARG A 41 7.17 -5.95 -0.25
CA ARG A 41 7.99 -7.00 -0.86
C ARG A 41 7.85 -8.26 -0.03
N LEU A 42 7.19 -9.26 -0.59
CA LEU A 42 6.99 -10.56 0.04
C LEU A 42 8.14 -11.48 -0.40
N SER A 43 8.95 -11.95 0.55
CA SER A 43 10.04 -12.89 0.25
C SER A 43 9.56 -14.35 0.10
N GLN A 44 8.34 -14.63 0.54
CA GLN A 44 7.69 -15.94 0.42
C GLN A 44 6.16 -15.76 0.27
N PRO A 45 5.44 -16.77 -0.24
CA PRO A 45 3.98 -16.71 -0.28
C PRO A 45 3.37 -16.55 1.12
N ILE A 46 2.26 -15.81 1.20
CA ILE A 46 1.54 -15.54 2.46
C ILE A 46 0.06 -15.85 2.28
N ASP A 47 -0.46 -16.70 3.16
CA ASP A 47 -1.90 -16.97 3.22
C ASP A 47 -2.61 -15.84 3.97
N ILE A 48 -3.71 -15.38 3.38
CA ILE A 48 -4.61 -14.40 3.98
C ILE A 48 -6.04 -14.92 3.99
N ALA A 49 -6.86 -14.41 4.90
CA ALA A 49 -8.28 -14.72 5.00
C ALA A 49 -9.11 -13.69 4.24
N ARG A 50 -10.00 -14.13 3.31
CA ARG A 50 -10.92 -13.20 2.62
C ARG A 50 -12.15 -13.83 1.95
N PRO A 51 -13.38 -13.60 2.46
CA PRO A 51 -14.32 -14.69 2.81
C PRO A 51 -13.85 -16.16 2.72
N LYS A 52 -13.09 -16.54 1.69
CA LYS A 52 -12.32 -17.77 1.54
C LYS A 52 -10.80 -17.49 1.67
N PRO A 53 -10.00 -18.41 2.20
CA PRO A 53 -8.54 -18.27 2.22
C PRO A 53 -7.96 -18.14 0.80
N VAL A 54 -6.94 -17.31 0.64
CA VAL A 54 -6.18 -17.15 -0.61
C VAL A 54 -4.70 -16.94 -0.28
N GLN A 55 -3.84 -17.47 -1.14
CA GLN A 55 -2.39 -17.28 -1.03
C GLN A 55 -1.95 -16.12 -1.93
N VAL A 56 -1.19 -15.18 -1.35
CA VAL A 56 -0.51 -14.13 -2.10
C VAL A 56 0.92 -14.62 -2.38
N PRO A 57 1.34 -14.74 -3.65
CA PRO A 57 2.70 -15.19 -3.97
C PRO A 57 3.80 -14.29 -3.42
N ALA A 58 5.05 -14.79 -3.45
CA ALA A 58 6.22 -13.93 -3.27
C ALA A 58 6.28 -12.92 -4.43
N GLY A 59 6.58 -11.66 -4.14
CA GLY A 59 6.35 -10.61 -5.12
C GLY A 59 6.58 -9.19 -4.61
N LEU A 60 6.56 -8.25 -5.54
CA LEU A 60 6.47 -6.82 -5.26
C LEU A 60 5.02 -6.37 -5.46
N TYR A 61 4.50 -5.62 -4.50
CA TYR A 61 3.11 -5.17 -4.51
C TYR A 61 3.00 -3.71 -4.07
N ALA A 62 1.96 -3.04 -4.57
CA ALA A 62 1.53 -1.73 -4.13
C ALA A 62 0.09 -1.78 -3.62
N TYR A 63 -0.15 -1.15 -2.48
CA TYR A 63 -1.47 -0.98 -1.90
C TYR A 63 -1.80 0.50 -1.75
N SER A 64 -2.93 0.95 -2.27
CA SER A 64 -3.39 2.33 -2.12
C SER A 64 -4.47 2.43 -1.05
N GLY A 65 -4.44 3.51 -0.27
CA GLY A 65 -5.49 3.77 0.72
C GLY A 65 -5.52 5.21 1.20
N THR A 66 -6.58 5.52 1.94
CA THR A 66 -6.76 6.85 2.56
C THR A 66 -6.60 6.83 4.09
N ALA A 67 -6.14 7.96 4.62
CA ALA A 67 -5.95 8.21 6.04
C ALA A 67 -6.79 9.42 6.47
N ARG A 68 -8.07 9.18 6.80
CA ARG A 68 -9.04 10.23 7.22
C ARG A 68 -9.36 10.23 8.72
N GLY A 69 -8.81 9.28 9.47
CA GLY A 69 -9.06 9.14 10.90
C GLY A 69 -8.12 9.97 11.79
N PRO A 70 -8.29 9.88 13.12
CA PRO A 70 -7.43 10.57 14.08
C PRO A 70 -5.94 10.25 13.87
N GLY A 71 -5.11 11.29 13.88
CA GLY A 71 -3.66 11.20 13.63
C GLY A 71 -3.26 11.06 12.16
N GLY A 72 -4.23 11.02 11.23
CA GLY A 72 -4.03 11.17 9.79
C GLY A 72 -3.04 10.18 9.17
N LEU A 73 -2.27 10.65 8.19
CA LEU A 73 -1.27 9.87 7.46
C LEU A 73 -0.29 9.19 8.39
N ARG A 74 0.34 9.94 9.32
CA ARG A 74 1.32 9.38 10.26
C ARG A 74 0.77 8.17 11.00
N SER A 75 -0.40 8.30 11.62
CA SER A 75 -1.03 7.22 12.40
C SER A 75 -1.34 6.00 11.53
N ARG A 76 -1.90 6.23 10.33
CA ARG A 76 -2.27 5.13 9.42
C ARG A 76 -1.04 4.41 8.86
N LEU A 77 -0.02 5.15 8.44
CA LEU A 77 1.22 4.61 7.89
C LEU A 77 2.06 3.93 8.97
N ALA A 78 2.20 4.53 10.17
CA ALA A 78 2.88 3.90 11.30
C ALA A 78 2.31 2.51 11.58
N ARG A 79 0.99 2.40 11.57
CA ARG A 79 0.33 1.11 11.70
C ARG A 79 0.70 0.15 10.59
N HIS A 80 0.52 0.52 9.32
CA HIS A 80 0.76 -0.42 8.23
C HIS A 80 2.24 -0.82 8.11
N LEU A 81 3.16 0.07 8.49
CA LEU A 81 4.59 -0.20 8.54
C LEU A 81 5.00 -1.08 9.74
N ALA A 82 4.27 -1.06 10.86
CA ALA A 82 4.58 -1.85 12.05
C ALA A 82 4.27 -3.34 11.87
N GLN A 83 5.19 -4.24 12.21
CA GLN A 83 4.92 -5.68 12.18
C GLN A 83 4.02 -6.13 13.33
N ASP A 84 4.39 -5.79 14.56
CA ASP A 84 3.68 -6.23 15.76
C ASP A 84 2.40 -5.40 15.98
N LYS A 85 1.27 -5.94 15.53
CA LYS A 85 -0.05 -5.35 15.69
C LYS A 85 -1.15 -6.40 15.51
N LYS A 86 -2.30 -6.19 16.17
CA LYS A 86 -3.52 -6.96 15.87
C LYS A 86 -4.08 -6.53 14.51
N PRO A 87 -4.38 -7.43 13.56
CA PRO A 87 -4.96 -7.07 12.26
C PRO A 87 -6.31 -6.35 12.40
N ARG A 88 -6.52 -5.27 11.63
CA ARG A 88 -7.79 -4.52 11.58
C ARG A 88 -8.20 -4.14 10.16
N TRP A 89 -7.24 -3.84 9.29
CA TRP A 89 -7.46 -3.56 7.88
C TRP A 89 -7.02 -4.75 7.02
N HIS A 90 -7.55 -4.87 5.80
CA HIS A 90 -7.21 -5.98 4.91
C HIS A 90 -5.70 -6.14 4.71
N ILE A 91 -4.99 -5.03 4.49
CA ILE A 91 -3.54 -5.00 4.30
C ILE A 91 -2.74 -5.40 5.56
N ASP A 92 -3.37 -5.39 6.75
CA ASP A 92 -2.72 -5.82 7.99
C ASP A 92 -2.43 -7.34 7.98
N GLN A 93 -3.18 -8.12 7.22
CA GLN A 93 -2.96 -9.56 7.08
C GLN A 93 -1.61 -9.88 6.40
N LEU A 94 -1.14 -8.98 5.53
CA LEU A 94 0.17 -9.08 4.92
C LEU A 94 1.24 -8.42 5.80
N THR A 95 0.98 -7.20 6.25
CA THR A 95 2.01 -6.38 6.92
C THR A 95 2.36 -6.83 8.33
N THR A 96 1.60 -7.74 8.94
CA THR A 96 1.95 -8.37 10.23
C THR A 96 2.98 -9.51 10.07
N ASN A 97 3.25 -9.95 8.85
CA ASN A 97 4.23 -10.99 8.59
C ASN A 97 5.65 -10.41 8.56
N ALA A 98 6.60 -11.10 9.20
CA ALA A 98 8.00 -10.70 9.25
C ALA A 98 8.72 -10.80 7.88
N SER A 99 8.18 -11.60 6.96
CA SER A 99 8.72 -11.82 5.61
C SER A 99 8.30 -10.76 4.59
N VAL A 100 7.82 -9.61 5.07
CA VAL A 100 7.29 -8.52 4.26
C VAL A 100 8.07 -7.27 4.54
N ASP A 101 8.87 -6.80 3.59
CA ASP A 101 9.41 -5.44 3.68
C ASP A 101 8.31 -4.45 3.34
N ARG A 102 8.35 -3.27 3.97
CA ARG A 102 7.31 -2.25 3.89
C ARG A 102 7.95 -0.89 3.68
N PHE A 103 7.41 -0.13 2.73
CA PHE A 103 7.80 1.26 2.48
C PHE A 103 6.56 2.06 2.08
N ALA A 104 6.48 3.33 2.44
CA ALA A 104 5.29 4.13 2.20
C ALA A 104 5.61 5.46 1.52
N TRP A 105 4.67 5.90 0.69
CA TRP A 105 4.61 7.25 0.12
C TRP A 105 3.26 7.88 0.48
N GLY A 106 3.25 9.14 0.93
CA GLY A 106 2.03 9.82 1.37
C GLY A 106 1.83 11.19 0.72
N TRP A 107 0.58 11.58 0.50
CA TRP A 107 0.15 12.85 -0.08
C TRP A 107 -0.99 13.46 0.73
N ILE A 108 -1.00 14.80 0.87
CA ILE A 108 -2.07 15.53 1.57
C ILE A 108 -3.39 15.60 0.77
N SER A 109 -3.33 15.37 -0.55
CA SER A 109 -4.48 15.45 -1.45
C SER A 109 -4.48 14.30 -2.45
N GLY A 110 -5.64 14.08 -3.08
CA GLY A 110 -5.87 13.00 -4.03
C GLY A 110 -6.79 11.92 -3.46
N THR A 111 -7.07 10.93 -4.29
CA THR A 111 -7.89 9.77 -3.91
C THR A 111 -7.10 8.48 -4.10
N GLU A 112 -7.47 7.45 -3.33
CA GLU A 112 -6.88 6.12 -3.49
C GLU A 112 -7.06 5.57 -4.92
N CYS A 113 -8.19 5.90 -5.56
CA CYS A 113 -8.49 5.54 -6.94
C CYS A 113 -7.55 6.20 -7.95
N ASP A 114 -7.23 7.49 -7.76
CA ASP A 114 -6.32 8.20 -8.67
C ASP A 114 -4.90 7.65 -8.58
N MET A 115 -4.45 7.31 -7.35
CA MET A 115 -3.16 6.67 -7.14
C MET A 115 -3.09 5.31 -7.84
N ILE A 116 -4.14 4.49 -7.71
CA ILE A 116 -4.21 3.19 -8.36
C ILE A 116 -4.24 3.33 -9.89
N ARG A 117 -5.05 4.24 -10.43
CA ARG A 117 -5.16 4.45 -11.87
C ARG A 117 -3.82 4.81 -12.52
N VAL A 118 -2.98 5.58 -11.83
CA VAL A 118 -1.65 5.90 -12.36
C VAL A 118 -0.73 4.69 -12.33
N LEU A 119 -0.76 3.88 -11.27
CA LEU A 119 0.03 2.65 -11.21
C LEU A 119 -0.40 1.64 -12.28
N GLU A 120 -1.71 1.50 -12.52
CA GLU A 120 -2.30 0.62 -13.54
C GLU A 120 -1.87 0.95 -14.99
N GLN A 121 -1.41 2.18 -15.25
CA GLN A 121 -0.90 2.54 -16.58
C GLN A 121 0.43 1.87 -16.90
N ASN A 122 1.12 1.32 -15.90
CA ASN A 122 2.33 0.56 -16.11
C ASN A 122 2.01 -0.87 -16.56
N ALA A 123 2.53 -1.26 -17.72
CA ALA A 123 2.29 -2.58 -18.32
C ALA A 123 2.79 -3.76 -17.48
N ALA A 124 3.68 -3.53 -16.50
CA ALA A 124 4.16 -4.54 -15.56
C ALA A 124 3.31 -4.64 -14.28
N THR A 125 2.15 -3.97 -14.22
CA THR A 125 1.24 -4.06 -13.06
C THR A 125 0.01 -4.87 -13.38
N HIS A 126 -0.47 -5.63 -12.39
CA HIS A 126 -1.71 -6.39 -12.49
C HIS A 126 -2.47 -6.34 -11.15
N HIS A 127 -3.78 -6.57 -11.19
CA HIS A 127 -4.58 -6.68 -9.96
C HIS A 127 -4.26 -7.99 -9.24
N ALA A 128 -3.51 -7.91 -8.13
CA ALA A 128 -3.07 -9.09 -7.39
C ALA A 128 -4.25 -9.85 -6.76
N LEU A 129 -5.25 -9.12 -6.25
CA LEU A 129 -6.45 -9.70 -5.65
C LEU A 129 -7.68 -8.80 -5.89
N PRO A 130 -8.62 -9.20 -6.76
CA PRO A 130 -9.86 -8.47 -6.97
C PRO A 130 -10.65 -8.22 -5.67
N GLY A 131 -11.20 -7.02 -5.53
CA GLY A 131 -11.95 -6.54 -4.37
C GLY A 131 -11.10 -6.26 -3.13
N PHE A 132 -9.77 -6.48 -3.17
CA PHE A 132 -8.89 -6.24 -2.04
C PHE A 132 -8.63 -4.75 -1.84
N GLY A 133 -8.98 -4.23 -0.67
CA GLY A 133 -8.82 -2.81 -0.36
C GLY A 133 -9.81 -1.86 -1.05
N SER A 134 -10.68 -2.38 -1.92
CA SER A 134 -11.66 -1.61 -2.71
C SER A 134 -13.11 -1.96 -2.37
N SER A 135 -13.38 -2.51 -1.17
CA SER A 135 -14.70 -3.03 -0.80
C SER A 135 -15.82 -1.98 -0.80
N ASP A 136 -15.48 -0.71 -0.62
CA ASP A 136 -16.36 0.47 -0.70
C ASP A 136 -16.21 1.26 -2.01
N CYS A 137 -15.36 0.79 -2.94
CA CYS A 137 -15.12 1.42 -4.24
C CYS A 137 -15.82 0.64 -5.37
N LYS A 138 -16.65 1.35 -6.16
CA LYS A 138 -17.42 0.74 -7.27
C LYS A 138 -16.67 0.71 -8.60
N HIS A 139 -15.57 1.45 -8.72
CA HIS A 139 -14.90 1.71 -9.99
C HIS A 139 -13.55 0.99 -10.13
N CYS A 140 -12.93 0.59 -9.01
CA CYS A 140 -11.64 -0.06 -9.02
C CYS A 140 -11.80 -1.58 -8.79
N THR A 141 -11.19 -2.37 -9.66
CA THR A 141 -11.12 -3.83 -9.50
C THR A 141 -10.43 -4.21 -8.20
N SER A 142 -9.36 -3.50 -7.84
CA SER A 142 -8.61 -3.69 -6.59
C SER A 142 -7.82 -2.44 -6.26
N HIS A 143 -7.56 -2.17 -4.97
CA HIS A 143 -6.55 -1.20 -4.55
C HIS A 143 -5.22 -1.89 -4.21
N PHE A 144 -5.04 -3.12 -4.65
CA PHE A 144 -3.85 -3.93 -4.44
C PHE A 144 -3.34 -4.49 -5.78
N LEU A 145 -2.17 -3.99 -6.17
CA LEU A 145 -1.51 -4.31 -7.43
C LEU A 145 -0.25 -5.14 -7.16
N GLY A 146 -0.01 -6.14 -8.00
CA GLY A 146 1.26 -6.85 -8.11
C GLY A 146 2.09 -6.28 -9.25
N PHE A 147 3.40 -6.50 -9.18
CA PHE A 147 4.36 -6.16 -10.22
C PHE A 147 4.95 -7.42 -10.81
N ASP A 148 4.95 -7.51 -12.13
CA ASP A 148 5.65 -8.54 -12.88
C ASP A 148 7.17 -8.27 -12.85
N TYR A 149 7.94 -9.35 -12.90
CA TYR A 149 9.41 -9.34 -12.89
C TYR A 149 9.99 -9.35 -14.30
#